data_AF-A0A453B693-F1
#
_entry.id   AF-A0A453B693-F1
#
_cell.length_a   1.000
_cell.length_b   1.000
_cell.length_c   1.000
_cell.angle_alpha   90.00
_cell.angle_beta   90.00
_cell.angle_gamma   90.00
#
_symmetry.space_group_name_H-M   'P 1'
#
loop_
_entity.id
_entity.type
_entity.pdbx_description
1 polymer ?
#
loop_
_entity_poly.entity_id
_entity_poly.type
_entity_poly.pdbx_seq_one_letter_code
_entity_poly.pdbx_strand_id
1 'polypeptide(L)'
;RSRRGLAEGGHPSARMRLHDDLLTNGYYTTRLYIGTPPQEFALIVDSGSTVTYVPCASCEQCGNHQDPRFQPDLSSTYSPVKCNVDCNCNSDKSQCTYERQYAEMSSSSGVLGEDIVSFGTESELKPQRAVFGCENSETGDLFSQHADGIMGLGRGQLSIMDQLVDKGVIGDSFSMCYGGMDIGGGAMVLGAMPAPPDMVYTHSNAVRSPYYNIELKEIHVAGKPLRVDPRIFDGKHGTVLDSGTTYAYLPEQAFVAFKDAVTSKVHPLKKIRGPDPNYKDICFAGAGRNVSQLSEVFPKVDMVFGNGQKLSLSPENYLFRHSKVEGAYCLGVFQNGKDPTTLLGGIVVRNTLVTYDRHNEKIGFWKTNCSELWERLQSGGAPSPAPSSDPGSQADLSPAPAPSGLPEYDVGLIAVYMSINVTYPNLKPHLHELAELLAKELEIDSSQVRLMNVTGQGNSTLIRWDIFPAGSSNSMSNATAMGIIYRLTQHHVQLPEHLGSYQLLEWNVQQPVSRRSWLQEHVVSILVGVLLVVFLSLSAFLGLYLWRKKFRGQAAYRPVGSVGPEQELQPL
;
A
#
# COMPACT_ATOMS: atom_id res chain seq x y z
N ARG A 1 -39.35 4.09 -36.02
CA ARG A 1 -39.52 5.03 -34.89
C ARG A 1 -38.29 4.89 -34.00
N SER A 2 -37.35 5.83 -34.14
CA SER A 2 -36.14 5.93 -33.33
C SER A 2 -36.54 6.16 -31.86
N ARG A 3 -36.16 5.23 -30.97
CA ARG A 3 -36.20 5.46 -29.52
C ARG A 3 -34.86 6.08 -29.15
N ARG A 4 -34.91 7.40 -28.91
CA ARG A 4 -33.85 8.18 -28.26
C ARG A 4 -33.41 7.47 -26.99
N GLY A 5 -32.10 7.33 -26.83
CA GLY A 5 -31.46 6.82 -25.63
C GLY A 5 -31.92 7.61 -24.41
N LEU A 6 -32.55 6.90 -23.49
CA LEU A 6 -32.63 7.31 -22.10
C LEU A 6 -31.21 7.17 -21.55
N ALA A 7 -30.66 8.26 -21.03
CA ALA A 7 -29.51 8.20 -20.15
C ALA A 7 -29.90 7.34 -18.94
N GLU A 8 -29.42 6.10 -18.90
CA GLU A 8 -29.46 5.29 -17.69
C GLU A 8 -28.61 6.00 -16.64
N GLY A 9 -29.21 6.37 -15.51
CA GLY A 9 -28.46 6.85 -14.36
C GLY A 9 -27.46 5.77 -13.96
N GLY A 10 -26.16 6.04 -14.14
CA GLY A 10 -25.12 5.05 -13.92
C GLY A 10 -25.21 4.48 -12.50
N HIS A 11 -25.13 3.16 -12.38
CA HIS A 11 -24.91 2.52 -11.08
C HIS A 11 -23.69 3.16 -10.39
N PRO A 12 -23.71 3.34 -9.05
CA PRO A 12 -22.56 3.88 -8.35
C PRO A 12 -21.34 2.98 -8.57
N SER A 13 -20.15 3.58 -8.49
CA SER A 13 -18.88 2.86 -8.68
C SER A 13 -18.02 2.94 -7.43
N ALA A 14 -17.29 1.87 -7.11
CA ALA A 14 -16.27 1.91 -6.07
C ALA A 14 -14.96 2.36 -6.69
N ARG A 15 -14.56 3.61 -6.41
CA ARG A 15 -13.29 4.19 -6.85
C ARG A 15 -12.27 4.01 -5.73
N MET A 16 -11.17 3.36 -6.05
CA MET A 16 -10.16 2.96 -5.08
C MET A 16 -8.77 3.29 -5.59
N ARG A 17 -7.90 3.75 -4.69
CA ARG A 17 -6.49 3.96 -5.00
C ARG A 17 -5.78 2.60 -5.01
N LEU A 18 -4.85 2.44 -5.93
CA LEU A 18 -3.87 1.36 -5.87
C LEU A 18 -2.57 1.88 -5.25
N HIS A 19 -1.97 1.04 -4.44
CA HIS A 19 -0.72 1.27 -3.73
C HIS A 19 0.32 0.22 -4.14
N ASP A 20 1.54 0.35 -3.63
CA ASP A 20 2.67 -0.55 -3.88
C ASP A 20 3.14 -0.60 -5.34
N ASP A 21 4.11 -1.46 -5.63
CA ASP A 21 4.69 -1.61 -6.95
C ASP A 21 5.23 -3.03 -7.17
N LEU A 22 5.36 -3.39 -8.45
CA LEU A 22 5.82 -4.72 -8.86
C LEU A 22 7.29 -5.02 -8.54
N LEU A 23 8.16 -4.00 -8.38
CA LEU A 23 9.58 -4.23 -8.15
C LEU A 23 9.87 -4.51 -6.68
N THR A 24 9.23 -3.75 -5.79
CA THR A 24 9.44 -3.84 -4.34
C THR A 24 8.67 -5.01 -3.74
N ASN A 25 7.37 -5.08 -4.03
CA ASN A 25 6.47 -6.03 -3.37
C ASN A 25 5.99 -7.13 -4.31
N GLY A 26 6.07 -6.94 -5.63
CA GLY A 26 5.61 -7.93 -6.61
C GLY A 26 4.12 -7.84 -6.94
N TYR A 27 3.37 -6.96 -6.28
CA TYR A 27 1.93 -6.82 -6.44
C TYR A 27 1.49 -5.37 -6.20
N TYR A 28 0.22 -5.09 -6.51
CA TYR A 28 -0.46 -3.86 -6.12
C TYR A 28 -1.53 -4.17 -5.08
N THR A 29 -1.68 -3.27 -4.11
CA THR A 29 -2.74 -3.39 -3.09
C THR A 29 -3.76 -2.27 -3.19
N THR A 30 -4.91 -2.49 -2.58
CA THR A 30 -5.91 -1.43 -2.31
C THR A 30 -6.41 -1.52 -0.88
N ARG A 31 -7.01 -0.45 -0.37
CA ARG A 31 -7.56 -0.40 0.99
C ARG A 31 -9.02 -0.83 1.01
N LEU A 32 -9.31 -1.89 1.75
CA LEU A 32 -10.68 -2.35 2.03
C LEU A 32 -10.95 -2.23 3.53
N TYR A 33 -12.13 -1.74 3.88
CA TYR A 33 -12.53 -1.60 5.28
C TYR A 33 -13.62 -2.60 5.62
N ILE A 34 -13.45 -3.37 6.69
CA ILE A 34 -14.37 -4.43 7.12
C ILE A 34 -14.82 -4.20 8.57
N GLY A 35 -16.13 -4.26 8.82
CA GLY A 35 -16.72 -4.24 10.15
C GLY A 35 -17.34 -2.92 10.61
N THR A 36 -17.94 -2.95 11.81
CA THR A 36 -18.53 -1.78 12.49
C THR A 36 -18.08 -1.72 13.96
N PRO A 37 -17.15 -0.81 14.34
CA PRO A 37 -16.51 0.19 13.48
C PRO A 37 -15.58 -0.42 12.41
N PRO A 38 -15.33 0.28 11.28
CA PRO A 38 -14.50 -0.26 10.20
C PRO A 38 -13.05 -0.51 10.62
N GLN A 39 -12.51 -1.66 10.24
CA GLN A 39 -11.10 -2.05 10.35
C GLN A 39 -10.48 -2.04 8.95
N GLU A 40 -9.30 -1.45 8.79
CA GLU A 40 -8.66 -1.23 7.48
C GLU A 40 -7.67 -2.35 7.14
N PHE A 41 -7.65 -2.77 5.87
CA PHE A 41 -6.73 -3.78 5.35
C PHE A 41 -6.21 -3.38 3.96
N ALA A 42 -4.92 -3.56 3.72
CA ALA A 42 -4.32 -3.54 2.39
C ALA A 42 -4.34 -4.93 1.75
N LEU A 43 -5.14 -5.06 0.70
CA LEU A 43 -5.35 -6.33 0.02
C LEU A 43 -4.76 -6.30 -1.38
N ILE A 44 -4.05 -7.37 -1.76
CA ILE A 44 -3.58 -7.59 -3.13
C ILE A 44 -4.80 -7.65 -4.05
N VAL A 45 -4.79 -6.90 -5.16
CA VAL A 45 -5.87 -6.93 -6.15
C VAL A 45 -5.67 -8.08 -7.13
N ASP A 46 -6.43 -9.16 -6.98
CA ASP A 46 -6.16 -10.41 -7.67
C ASP A 46 -7.34 -10.87 -8.54
N SER A 47 -7.16 -10.79 -9.85
CA SER A 47 -8.12 -11.21 -10.86
C SER A 47 -7.96 -12.67 -11.27
N GLY A 48 -6.90 -13.34 -10.80
CA GLY A 48 -6.67 -14.77 -10.89
C GLY A 48 -7.37 -15.57 -9.79
N SER A 49 -7.79 -14.96 -8.68
CA SER A 49 -8.48 -15.67 -7.58
C SER A 49 -9.87 -15.13 -7.26
N THR A 50 -10.66 -15.96 -6.58
CA THR A 50 -12.10 -15.71 -6.38
C THR A 50 -12.48 -15.41 -4.93
N VAL A 51 -11.56 -15.36 -3.98
CA VAL A 51 -11.90 -15.20 -2.56
C VAL A 51 -11.24 -13.95 -2.05
N THR A 52 -12.03 -13.04 -1.48
CA THR A 52 -11.50 -11.94 -0.68
C THR A 52 -11.32 -12.43 0.75
N TYR A 53 -10.14 -12.26 1.34
CA TYR A 53 -9.87 -12.70 2.71
C TYR A 53 -8.83 -11.85 3.43
N VAL A 54 -8.89 -11.92 4.77
CA VAL A 54 -7.97 -11.29 5.71
C VAL A 54 -7.68 -12.24 6.88
N PRO A 55 -6.48 -12.15 7.50
CA PRO A 55 -6.12 -12.88 8.70
C PRO A 55 -6.98 -12.42 9.86
N CYS A 56 -7.55 -13.39 10.56
CA CYS A 56 -8.31 -13.15 11.77
C CYS A 56 -7.44 -13.18 13.00
N ALA A 57 -7.88 -12.51 14.06
CA ALA A 57 -7.19 -12.45 15.34
C ALA A 57 -6.91 -13.84 15.94
N SER A 58 -7.76 -14.82 15.64
CA SER A 58 -7.62 -16.23 16.02
C SER A 58 -6.58 -17.01 15.22
N CYS A 59 -5.98 -16.42 14.19
CA CYS A 59 -5.05 -17.15 13.33
C CYS A 59 -3.73 -17.46 14.06
N GLU A 60 -3.47 -18.72 14.35
CA GLU A 60 -2.20 -19.15 14.94
C GLU A 60 -1.11 -19.43 13.89
N GLN A 61 -1.50 -19.67 12.64
CA GLN A 61 -0.61 -20.04 11.53
C GLN A 61 -0.60 -19.01 10.40
N CYS A 62 -0.66 -17.72 10.72
CA CYS A 62 -0.55 -16.64 9.75
C CYS A 62 0.73 -15.83 9.98
N GLY A 63 1.16 -15.14 8.93
CA GLY A 63 2.24 -14.18 8.95
C GLY A 63 1.97 -12.97 9.86
N ASN A 64 2.98 -12.12 9.94
CA ASN A 64 2.83 -10.75 10.42
C ASN A 64 2.81 -9.83 9.20
N HIS A 65 1.66 -9.23 8.94
CA HIS A 65 1.44 -8.32 7.83
C HIS A 65 1.50 -6.86 8.31
N GLN A 66 1.22 -5.92 7.41
CA GLN A 66 1.38 -4.49 7.69
C GLN A 66 0.35 -3.95 8.68
N ASP A 67 -0.91 -4.40 8.60
CA ASP A 67 -2.02 -3.92 9.43
C ASP A 67 -2.47 -5.00 10.45
N PRO A 68 -3.15 -4.60 11.54
CA PRO A 68 -3.65 -5.55 12.52
C PRO A 68 -4.66 -6.54 11.93
N ARG A 69 -4.56 -7.80 12.36
CA ARG A 69 -5.52 -8.85 11.99
C ARG A 69 -6.96 -8.45 12.33
N PHE A 70 -7.90 -8.89 11.50
CA PHE A 70 -9.33 -8.63 11.72
C PHE A 70 -9.78 -9.16 13.07
N GLN A 71 -10.47 -8.33 13.83
CA GLN A 71 -11.03 -8.62 15.15
C GLN A 71 -12.55 -8.81 15.02
N PRO A 72 -13.05 -10.05 14.86
CA PRO A 72 -14.49 -10.29 14.67
C PRO A 72 -15.32 -9.79 15.87
N ASP A 73 -14.82 -10.00 17.09
CA ASP A 73 -15.50 -9.64 18.33
C ASP A 73 -15.64 -8.13 18.55
N LEU A 74 -14.85 -7.32 17.84
CA LEU A 74 -14.93 -5.86 17.88
C LEU A 74 -15.89 -5.29 16.83
N SER A 75 -16.40 -6.11 15.91
CA SER A 75 -17.37 -5.68 14.91
C SER A 75 -18.79 -6.06 15.32
N SER A 76 -19.62 -5.04 15.55
CA SER A 76 -21.04 -5.21 15.88
C SER A 76 -21.90 -5.76 14.72
N THR A 77 -21.37 -5.78 13.50
CA THR A 77 -22.08 -6.24 12.29
C THR A 77 -21.56 -7.56 11.73
N TYR A 78 -20.53 -8.13 12.36
CA TYR A 78 -19.95 -9.42 12.00
C TYR A 78 -20.93 -10.56 12.27
N SER A 79 -21.00 -11.50 11.33
CA SER A 79 -21.71 -12.77 11.51
C SER A 79 -20.92 -13.91 10.87
N PRO A 80 -20.66 -15.02 11.58
CA PRO A 80 -20.06 -16.19 10.96
C PRO A 80 -21.04 -16.82 9.97
N VAL A 81 -20.54 -17.22 8.79
CA VAL A 81 -21.37 -17.93 7.81
C VAL A 81 -21.58 -19.36 8.29
N LYS A 82 -22.82 -19.66 8.68
CA LYS A 82 -23.19 -20.97 9.21
C LYS A 82 -23.07 -22.04 8.13
N CYS A 83 -22.56 -23.20 8.53
CA CYS A 83 -22.49 -24.38 7.68
C CYS A 83 -23.86 -24.71 7.07
N ASN A 84 -23.89 -24.93 5.76
CA ASN A 84 -25.06 -25.31 5.00
C ASN A 84 -24.67 -26.26 3.85
N VAL A 85 -25.65 -26.69 3.05
CA VAL A 85 -25.43 -27.65 1.96
C VAL A 85 -24.64 -27.08 0.77
N ASP A 86 -24.51 -25.76 0.70
CA ASP A 86 -23.89 -25.04 -0.41
C ASP A 86 -22.41 -24.70 -0.13
N CYS A 87 -21.85 -25.12 1.00
CA CYS A 87 -20.45 -24.87 1.37
C CYS A 87 -19.78 -26.09 2.02
N ASN A 88 -18.44 -26.11 1.96
CA ASN A 88 -17.66 -26.98 2.82
C ASN A 88 -17.72 -26.46 4.26
N CYS A 89 -17.68 -27.36 5.23
CA CYS A 89 -17.76 -26.99 6.63
C CYS A 89 -16.57 -27.47 7.44
N ASN A 90 -16.30 -26.77 8.53
CA ASN A 90 -15.35 -27.20 9.55
C ASN A 90 -15.79 -28.51 10.23
N SER A 91 -14.89 -29.08 11.03
CA SER A 91 -15.03 -30.42 11.62
C SER A 91 -16.27 -30.58 12.51
N ASP A 92 -16.67 -29.52 13.22
CA ASP A 92 -17.87 -29.45 14.05
C ASP A 92 -19.14 -29.06 13.26
N LYS A 93 -19.03 -28.85 11.94
CA LYS A 93 -20.11 -28.47 11.01
C LYS A 93 -20.86 -27.21 11.46
N SER A 94 -20.15 -26.26 12.07
CA SER A 94 -20.73 -25.02 12.57
C SER A 94 -20.61 -23.88 11.56
N GLN A 95 -19.53 -23.84 10.79
CA GLN A 95 -19.20 -22.73 9.89
C GLN A 95 -18.73 -23.22 8.53
N CYS A 96 -19.03 -22.43 7.49
CA CYS A 96 -18.48 -22.65 6.18
C CYS A 96 -16.98 -22.36 6.16
N THR A 97 -16.20 -23.15 5.43
CA THR A 97 -14.77 -22.99 5.25
C THR A 97 -14.41 -22.66 3.81
N TYR A 98 -13.23 -22.06 3.64
CA TYR A 98 -12.60 -21.91 2.34
C TYR A 98 -11.15 -22.35 2.41
N GLU A 99 -10.64 -22.77 1.26
CA GLU A 99 -9.23 -23.11 1.06
C GLU A 99 -8.86 -22.71 -0.37
N ARG A 100 -7.68 -22.11 -0.53
CA ARG A 100 -7.11 -21.74 -1.82
C ARG A 100 -5.63 -22.09 -1.85
N GLN A 101 -5.21 -22.64 -2.98
CA GLN A 101 -3.81 -22.88 -3.30
C GLN A 101 -3.47 -22.10 -4.56
N TYR A 102 -2.35 -21.39 -4.53
CA TYR A 102 -1.89 -20.51 -5.61
C TYR A 102 -0.86 -21.20 -6.50
N ALA A 103 -0.59 -20.61 -7.67
CA ALA A 103 0.36 -21.16 -8.64
C ALA A 103 1.80 -21.24 -8.10
N GLU A 104 2.16 -20.33 -7.19
CA GLU A 104 3.41 -20.32 -6.42
C GLU A 104 3.47 -21.36 -5.28
N MET A 105 2.42 -22.19 -5.15
CA MET A 105 2.26 -23.28 -4.17
C MET A 105 1.94 -22.85 -2.73
N SER A 106 1.90 -21.54 -2.45
CA SER A 106 1.33 -20.98 -1.23
C SER A 106 -0.14 -21.33 -1.08
N SER A 107 -0.64 -21.40 0.16
CA SER A 107 -2.04 -21.68 0.45
C SER A 107 -2.60 -20.77 1.53
N SER A 108 -3.89 -20.48 1.41
CA SER A 108 -4.70 -19.73 2.36
C SER A 108 -5.92 -20.55 2.74
N SER A 109 -6.24 -20.64 4.02
CA SER A 109 -7.44 -21.35 4.49
C SER A 109 -8.03 -20.76 5.76
N GLY A 110 -9.34 -20.93 5.91
CA GLY A 110 -10.05 -20.40 7.08
C GLY A 110 -11.54 -20.65 7.04
N VAL A 111 -12.27 -19.83 7.79
CA VAL A 111 -13.74 -19.84 7.86
C VAL A 111 -14.31 -18.65 7.10
N LEU A 112 -15.56 -18.76 6.66
CA LEU A 112 -16.26 -17.65 6.01
C LEU A 112 -17.00 -16.81 7.05
N GLY A 113 -16.80 -15.50 6.99
CA GLY A 113 -17.52 -14.49 7.75
C GLY A 113 -18.28 -13.55 6.83
N GLU A 114 -19.34 -12.96 7.33
CA GLU A 114 -20.10 -11.90 6.66
C GLU A 114 -20.05 -10.63 7.50
N ASP A 115 -19.68 -9.51 6.89
CA ASP A 115 -19.67 -8.21 7.56
C ASP A 115 -19.91 -7.07 6.55
N ILE A 116 -19.96 -5.84 7.05
CA ILE A 116 -20.01 -4.63 6.23
C ILE A 116 -18.61 -4.34 5.69
N VAL A 117 -18.50 -4.28 4.36
CA VAL A 117 -17.32 -3.84 3.64
C VAL A 117 -17.55 -2.44 3.05
N SER A 118 -16.51 -1.61 3.06
CA SER A 118 -16.53 -0.31 2.40
C SER A 118 -15.22 -0.02 1.69
N PHE A 119 -15.28 0.83 0.67
CA PHE A 119 -14.24 1.01 -0.34
C PHE A 119 -13.51 2.36 -0.21
N GLY A 120 -13.46 2.90 1.01
CA GLY A 120 -12.92 4.22 1.30
C GLY A 120 -13.93 5.35 1.13
N THR A 121 -13.56 6.54 1.62
CA THR A 121 -14.41 7.74 1.64
C THR A 121 -14.59 8.40 0.28
N GLU A 122 -13.70 8.12 -0.66
CA GLU A 122 -13.69 8.68 -2.02
C GLU A 122 -14.50 7.84 -3.02
N SER A 123 -15.04 6.70 -2.55
CA SER A 123 -15.91 5.81 -3.31
C SER A 123 -17.35 6.31 -3.33
N GLU A 124 -18.02 6.23 -4.49
CA GLU A 124 -19.45 6.53 -4.61
C GLU A 124 -20.33 5.39 -4.08
N LEU A 125 -19.78 4.16 -4.08
CA LEU A 125 -20.44 2.97 -3.60
C LEU A 125 -20.48 2.98 -2.07
N LYS A 126 -21.70 3.06 -1.53
CA LYS A 126 -21.98 2.95 -0.09
C LYS A 126 -21.51 1.60 0.47
N PRO A 127 -21.24 1.49 1.78
CA PRO A 127 -20.88 0.23 2.41
C PRO A 127 -21.87 -0.89 2.08
N GLN A 128 -21.36 -2.07 1.76
CA GLN A 128 -22.13 -3.24 1.38
C GLN A 128 -21.88 -4.36 2.36
N ARG A 129 -22.87 -5.21 2.61
CA ARG A 129 -22.60 -6.48 3.28
C ARG A 129 -21.84 -7.39 2.31
N ALA A 130 -20.84 -8.14 2.75
CA ALA A 130 -20.15 -9.12 1.92
C ALA A 130 -19.59 -10.27 2.75
N VAL A 131 -19.52 -11.44 2.12
CA VAL A 131 -18.85 -12.63 2.64
C VAL A 131 -17.36 -12.56 2.27
N PHE A 132 -16.50 -12.86 3.22
CA PHE A 132 -15.05 -12.89 3.04
C PHE A 132 -14.45 -14.04 3.86
N GLY A 133 -13.22 -14.41 3.53
CA GLY A 133 -12.44 -15.37 4.29
C GLY A 133 -11.84 -14.74 5.54
N CYS A 134 -12.16 -15.29 6.69
CA CYS A 134 -11.48 -15.09 7.95
C CYS A 134 -10.39 -16.17 8.05
N GLU A 135 -9.18 -15.81 7.65
CA GLU A 135 -8.05 -16.73 7.49
C GLU A 135 -7.51 -17.20 8.83
N ASN A 136 -7.18 -18.50 8.89
CA ASN A 136 -6.68 -19.20 10.07
C ASN A 136 -5.34 -19.92 9.81
N SER A 137 -4.91 -20.05 8.55
CA SER A 137 -3.63 -20.66 8.19
C SER A 137 -3.16 -20.20 6.81
N GLU A 138 -1.89 -19.82 6.76
CA GLU A 138 -1.14 -19.41 5.57
C GLU A 138 0.10 -20.28 5.41
N THR A 139 0.51 -20.51 4.16
CA THR A 139 1.78 -21.18 3.85
C THR A 139 2.52 -20.47 2.71
N GLY A 140 3.81 -20.78 2.57
CA GLY A 140 4.62 -20.27 1.46
C GLY A 140 4.84 -18.76 1.54
N ASP A 141 4.82 -18.12 0.39
CA ASP A 141 5.14 -16.69 0.25
C ASP A 141 4.09 -15.80 0.93
N LEU A 142 2.83 -16.25 0.99
CA LEU A 142 1.75 -15.57 1.71
C LEU A 142 2.09 -15.33 3.19
N PHE A 143 2.72 -16.30 3.86
CA PHE A 143 3.09 -16.17 5.29
C PHE A 143 4.09 -15.03 5.53
N SER A 144 4.89 -14.67 4.53
CA SER A 144 5.90 -13.62 4.61
C SER A 144 5.51 -12.34 3.88
N GLN A 145 4.32 -12.29 3.29
CA GLN A 145 3.90 -11.16 2.48
C GLN A 145 3.62 -9.92 3.34
N HIS A 146 3.85 -8.74 2.78
CA HIS A 146 3.57 -7.47 3.44
C HIS A 146 2.08 -7.12 3.47
N ALA A 147 1.35 -7.41 2.39
CA ALA A 147 -0.09 -7.22 2.30
C ALA A 147 -0.85 -8.05 3.34
N ASP A 148 -2.00 -7.57 3.80
CA ASP A 148 -2.77 -8.26 4.82
C ASP A 148 -3.53 -9.44 4.26
N GLY A 149 -3.81 -9.46 2.95
CA GLY A 149 -4.57 -10.52 2.33
C GLY A 149 -4.80 -10.25 0.86
N ILE A 150 -5.84 -10.88 0.31
CA ILE A 150 -6.16 -10.78 -1.11
C ILE A 150 -7.61 -10.33 -1.28
N MET A 151 -7.83 -9.45 -2.26
CA MET A 151 -9.13 -9.10 -2.80
C MET A 151 -9.34 -9.88 -4.10
N GLY A 152 -10.16 -10.93 -4.04
CA GLY A 152 -10.48 -11.77 -5.19
C GLY A 152 -11.46 -11.08 -6.14
N LEU A 153 -11.04 -10.92 -7.39
CA LEU A 153 -11.76 -10.26 -8.50
C LEU A 153 -12.12 -11.25 -9.62
N GLY A 154 -11.66 -12.50 -9.51
CA GLY A 154 -11.98 -13.59 -10.43
C GLY A 154 -13.47 -13.94 -10.46
N ARG A 155 -13.88 -14.76 -11.43
CA ARG A 155 -15.26 -15.22 -11.58
C ARG A 155 -15.55 -16.31 -10.55
N GLY A 156 -16.42 -16.02 -9.58
CA GLY A 156 -16.81 -16.95 -8.52
C GLY A 156 -17.56 -16.25 -7.38
N GLN A 157 -18.53 -16.94 -6.79
CA GLN A 157 -19.50 -16.37 -5.83
C GLN A 157 -18.88 -15.71 -4.59
N LEU A 158 -17.65 -16.06 -4.21
CA LEU A 158 -16.94 -15.45 -3.08
C LEU A 158 -16.12 -14.22 -3.47
N SER A 159 -16.07 -13.87 -4.76
CA SER A 159 -15.33 -12.71 -5.24
C SER A 159 -16.10 -11.46 -4.85
N ILE A 160 -15.39 -10.38 -4.55
CA ILE A 160 -16.08 -9.13 -4.23
C ILE A 160 -16.90 -8.63 -5.42
N MET A 161 -16.42 -8.90 -6.65
CA MET A 161 -17.10 -8.52 -7.87
C MET A 161 -18.45 -9.22 -8.04
N ASP A 162 -18.51 -10.54 -7.89
CA ASP A 162 -19.76 -11.31 -8.05
C ASP A 162 -20.77 -10.89 -6.99
N GLN A 163 -20.34 -10.77 -5.74
CA GLN A 163 -21.23 -10.37 -4.64
C GLN A 163 -21.84 -8.97 -4.82
N LEU A 164 -21.10 -8.02 -5.38
CA LEU A 164 -21.61 -6.67 -5.64
C LEU A 164 -22.51 -6.61 -6.89
N VAL A 165 -22.16 -7.36 -7.94
CA VAL A 165 -22.95 -7.46 -9.17
C VAL A 165 -24.27 -8.17 -8.91
N ASP A 166 -24.27 -9.27 -8.15
CA ASP A 166 -25.48 -10.03 -7.80
C ASP A 166 -26.47 -9.20 -6.96
N LYS A 167 -25.96 -8.23 -6.19
CA LYS A 167 -26.77 -7.24 -5.45
C LYS A 167 -27.28 -6.10 -6.32
N GLY A 168 -26.84 -6.00 -7.57
CA GLY A 168 -27.20 -4.93 -8.49
C GLY A 168 -26.69 -3.54 -8.08
N VAL A 169 -25.66 -3.48 -7.23
CA VAL A 169 -25.13 -2.20 -6.69
C VAL A 169 -24.05 -1.59 -7.56
N ILE A 170 -23.43 -2.38 -8.46
CA ILE A 170 -22.49 -1.92 -9.49
C ILE A 170 -22.81 -2.59 -10.83
N GLY A 171 -22.31 -2.02 -11.93
CA GLY A 171 -22.30 -2.72 -13.23
C GLY A 171 -21.31 -3.88 -13.25
N ASP A 172 -21.56 -4.89 -14.09
CA ASP A 172 -20.70 -6.08 -14.22
C ASP A 172 -19.44 -5.82 -15.06
N SER A 173 -18.59 -4.97 -14.51
CA SER A 173 -17.30 -4.56 -15.06
C SER A 173 -16.42 -4.03 -13.94
N PHE A 174 -15.10 -4.08 -14.11
CA PHE A 174 -14.16 -3.34 -13.28
C PHE A 174 -12.95 -2.91 -14.11
N SER A 175 -12.20 -1.93 -13.64
CA SER A 175 -11.00 -1.46 -14.33
C SER A 175 -9.85 -1.18 -13.37
N MET A 176 -8.63 -1.39 -13.83
CA MET A 176 -7.39 -1.16 -13.10
C MET A 176 -6.38 -0.42 -13.98
N CYS A 177 -5.57 0.45 -13.39
CA CYS A 177 -4.51 1.18 -14.07
C CYS A 177 -3.30 1.25 -13.16
N TYR A 178 -2.28 0.47 -13.47
CA TYR A 178 -1.02 0.43 -12.71
C TYR A 178 -0.07 1.52 -13.16
N GLY A 179 0.57 2.17 -12.19
CA GLY A 179 1.64 3.11 -12.43
C GLY A 179 2.79 2.49 -13.25
N GLY A 180 3.56 3.39 -13.87
CA GLY A 180 4.71 3.02 -14.70
C GLY A 180 5.88 2.43 -13.92
N MET A 181 7.00 2.21 -14.61
CA MET A 181 8.22 1.73 -13.95
C MET A 181 8.81 2.70 -12.91
N ASP A 182 8.53 4.00 -13.04
CA ASP A 182 9.04 5.05 -12.15
C ASP A 182 8.04 5.47 -11.05
N ILE A 183 6.79 5.03 -11.16
CA ILE A 183 5.71 5.49 -10.28
C ILE A 183 4.90 4.27 -9.84
N GLY A 184 4.95 3.96 -8.55
CA GLY A 184 4.09 2.95 -7.93
C GLY A 184 2.63 3.39 -7.82
N GLY A 185 1.79 2.48 -7.37
CA GLY A 185 0.36 2.68 -7.16
C GLY A 185 -0.44 2.76 -8.46
N GLY A 186 -1.56 3.46 -8.42
CA GLY A 186 -2.47 3.60 -9.54
C GLY A 186 -3.92 3.82 -9.11
N ALA A 187 -4.86 3.39 -9.94
CA ALA A 187 -6.28 3.52 -9.67
C ALA A 187 -7.06 2.27 -10.07
N MET A 188 -8.15 2.02 -9.36
CA MET A 188 -9.09 0.95 -9.62
C MET A 188 -10.52 1.45 -9.50
N VAL A 189 -11.41 0.90 -10.32
CA VAL A 189 -12.84 1.13 -10.27
C VAL A 189 -13.57 -0.21 -10.31
N LEU A 190 -14.38 -0.51 -9.29
CA LEU A 190 -15.37 -1.60 -9.35
C LEU A 190 -16.70 -1.01 -9.84
N GLY A 191 -17.21 -1.56 -10.93
CA GLY A 191 -18.33 -1.00 -11.69
C GLY A 191 -17.92 -0.52 -13.08
N ALA A 192 -18.93 -0.17 -13.88
CA ALA A 192 -18.72 0.33 -15.23
C ALA A 192 -18.10 1.73 -15.21
N MET A 193 -17.15 1.95 -16.11
CA MET A 193 -16.60 3.28 -16.40
C MET A 193 -16.69 3.57 -17.89
N PRO A 194 -16.86 4.85 -18.30
CA PRO A 194 -16.87 5.20 -19.71
C PRO A 194 -15.59 4.75 -20.42
N ALA A 195 -15.75 3.98 -21.50
CA ALA A 195 -14.63 3.52 -22.31
C ALA A 195 -14.00 4.69 -23.08
N PRO A 196 -12.67 4.88 -23.02
CA PRO A 196 -11.97 5.81 -23.89
C PRO A 196 -12.16 5.44 -25.38
N PRO A 197 -12.25 6.41 -26.31
CA PRO A 197 -12.48 6.14 -27.73
C PRO A 197 -11.48 5.20 -28.39
N ASP A 198 -10.20 5.28 -27.99
CA ASP A 198 -9.10 4.51 -28.58
C ASP A 198 -8.78 3.21 -27.79
N MET A 199 -9.70 2.76 -26.94
CA MET A 199 -9.53 1.50 -26.22
C MET A 199 -9.55 0.30 -27.18
N VAL A 200 -8.54 -0.56 -27.05
CA VAL A 200 -8.39 -1.78 -27.85
C VAL A 200 -9.01 -2.95 -27.09
N TYR A 201 -9.81 -3.78 -27.76
CA TYR A 201 -10.51 -4.88 -27.11
C TYR A 201 -10.05 -6.25 -27.60
N THR A 202 -10.20 -7.24 -26.72
CA THR A 202 -10.10 -8.66 -27.04
C THR A 202 -11.25 -9.41 -26.38
N HIS A 203 -11.69 -10.50 -27.00
CA HIS A 203 -12.73 -11.35 -26.44
C HIS A 203 -12.18 -12.12 -25.23
N SER A 204 -13.00 -12.26 -24.19
CA SER A 204 -12.70 -12.97 -22.95
C SER A 204 -13.74 -14.04 -22.69
N ASN A 205 -13.45 -15.25 -23.18
CA ASN A 205 -14.38 -16.37 -23.11
C ASN A 205 -14.48 -16.94 -21.69
N ALA A 206 -15.57 -16.64 -20.96
CA ALA A 206 -15.81 -17.13 -19.62
C ALA A 206 -16.07 -18.66 -19.54
N VAL A 207 -16.47 -19.29 -20.66
CA VAL A 207 -16.68 -20.75 -20.74
C VAL A 207 -15.35 -21.48 -20.84
N ARG A 208 -14.30 -20.82 -21.37
CA ARG A 208 -12.98 -21.43 -21.56
C ARG A 208 -12.32 -21.77 -20.23
N SER A 209 -12.35 -20.85 -19.28
CA SER A 209 -11.72 -21.00 -17.97
C SER A 209 -12.37 -20.03 -16.98
N PRO A 210 -12.25 -20.27 -15.66
CA PRO A 210 -12.75 -19.31 -14.66
C PRO A 210 -11.95 -18.01 -14.63
N TYR A 211 -10.82 -17.94 -15.35
CA TYR A 211 -9.93 -16.79 -15.39
C TYR A 211 -10.29 -15.80 -16.51
N TYR A 212 -9.74 -14.60 -16.42
CA TYR A 212 -9.87 -13.59 -17.47
C TYR A 212 -8.92 -13.89 -18.62
N ASN A 213 -9.49 -14.47 -19.68
CA ASN A 213 -8.72 -14.82 -20.86
C ASN A 213 -8.60 -13.67 -21.85
N ILE A 214 -7.47 -13.60 -22.54
CA ILE A 214 -7.30 -12.79 -23.75
C ILE A 214 -7.10 -13.71 -24.95
N GLU A 215 -7.70 -13.38 -26.09
CA GLU A 215 -7.53 -14.16 -27.31
C GLU A 215 -6.24 -13.76 -28.04
N LEU A 216 -5.08 -14.05 -27.44
CA LEU A 216 -3.77 -13.80 -28.04
C LEU A 216 -3.47 -14.80 -29.17
N LYS A 217 -3.09 -14.31 -30.35
CA LYS A 217 -2.70 -15.15 -31.50
C LYS A 217 -1.22 -15.04 -31.84
N GLU A 218 -0.67 -13.83 -31.76
CA GLU A 218 0.72 -13.59 -32.13
C GLU A 218 1.37 -12.59 -31.19
N ILE A 219 2.68 -12.74 -30.99
CA ILE A 219 3.54 -11.71 -30.41
C ILE A 219 4.49 -11.26 -31.51
N HIS A 220 4.60 -9.95 -31.71
CA HIS A 220 5.53 -9.35 -32.67
C HIS A 220 6.66 -8.65 -31.91
N VAL A 221 7.91 -8.88 -32.29
CA VAL A 221 9.08 -8.19 -31.73
C VAL A 221 9.75 -7.41 -32.87
N ALA A 222 9.92 -6.11 -32.68
CA ALA A 222 10.41 -5.20 -33.72
C ALA A 222 9.64 -5.35 -35.05
N GLY A 223 8.31 -5.47 -34.95
CA GLY A 223 7.40 -5.59 -36.10
C GLY A 223 7.38 -6.96 -36.80
N LYS A 224 8.07 -7.98 -36.27
CA LYS A 224 8.10 -9.33 -36.85
C LYS A 224 7.43 -10.34 -35.91
N PRO A 225 6.52 -11.22 -36.40
CA PRO A 225 5.93 -12.27 -35.58
C PRO A 225 6.97 -13.25 -35.08
N LEU A 226 6.79 -13.74 -33.85
CA LEU A 226 7.54 -14.88 -33.34
C LEU A 226 7.31 -16.12 -34.22
N ARG A 227 8.37 -16.89 -34.46
CA ARG A 227 8.31 -18.11 -35.28
C ARG A 227 7.80 -19.30 -34.47
N VAL A 228 6.55 -19.22 -34.03
CA VAL A 228 5.85 -20.26 -33.28
C VAL A 228 4.46 -20.50 -33.86
N ASP A 229 3.88 -21.67 -33.60
CA ASP A 229 2.48 -21.95 -33.96
C ASP A 229 1.55 -21.11 -33.06
N PRO A 230 0.61 -20.30 -33.61
CA PRO A 230 -0.33 -19.51 -32.82
C PRO A 230 -1.12 -20.30 -31.77
N ARG A 231 -1.32 -21.60 -31.97
CA ARG A 231 -1.99 -22.50 -31.02
C ARG A 231 -1.25 -22.61 -29.67
N ILE A 232 0.02 -22.22 -29.62
CA ILE A 232 0.81 -22.24 -28.38
C ILE A 232 0.22 -21.33 -27.30
N PHE A 233 -0.41 -20.22 -27.68
CA PHE A 233 -1.04 -19.28 -26.75
C PHE A 233 -2.42 -19.75 -26.27
N ASP A 234 -2.90 -20.88 -26.82
CA ASP A 234 -4.22 -21.46 -26.58
C ASP A 234 -4.16 -22.74 -25.71
N GLY A 235 -3.01 -23.05 -25.09
CA GLY A 235 -2.81 -24.27 -24.30
C GLY A 235 -3.44 -24.21 -22.90
N LYS A 236 -4.01 -25.34 -22.43
CA LYS A 236 -4.68 -25.51 -21.11
C LYS A 236 -5.70 -24.40 -20.84
N HIS A 237 -5.34 -23.35 -20.08
CA HIS A 237 -6.24 -22.23 -19.81
C HIS A 237 -6.17 -21.12 -20.87
N GLY A 238 -5.26 -21.21 -21.83
CA GLY A 238 -5.00 -20.20 -22.87
C GLY A 238 -4.08 -19.10 -22.39
N THR A 239 -4.37 -17.87 -22.80
CA THR A 239 -3.69 -16.69 -22.28
C THR A 239 -4.55 -16.06 -21.21
N VAL A 240 -4.06 -16.08 -19.97
CA VAL A 240 -4.72 -15.53 -18.77
C VAL A 240 -4.08 -14.19 -18.44
N LEU A 241 -4.89 -13.16 -18.26
CA LEU A 241 -4.47 -11.87 -17.72
C LEU A 241 -4.77 -11.84 -16.23
N ASP A 242 -3.72 -11.76 -15.42
CA ASP A 242 -3.81 -11.92 -13.98
C ASP A 242 -3.08 -10.79 -13.24
N SER A 243 -3.83 -10.04 -12.45
CA SER A 243 -3.31 -8.95 -11.62
C SER A 243 -2.55 -9.41 -10.39
N GLY A 244 -2.80 -10.62 -9.88
CA GLY A 244 -2.08 -11.22 -8.76
C GLY A 244 -0.71 -11.76 -9.16
N THR A 245 -0.43 -11.87 -10.46
CA THR A 245 0.87 -12.30 -10.99
C THR A 245 1.76 -11.10 -11.29
N THR A 246 3.01 -11.10 -10.83
CA THR A 246 3.96 -10.00 -11.08
C THR A 246 4.40 -9.89 -12.55
N TYR A 247 4.90 -11.00 -13.09
CA TYR A 247 5.59 -11.07 -14.37
C TYR A 247 4.78 -11.78 -15.46
N ALA A 248 5.28 -11.81 -16.69
CA ALA A 248 4.71 -12.66 -17.73
C ALA A 248 5.41 -14.03 -17.80
N TYR A 249 4.64 -15.09 -18.02
CA TYR A 249 5.13 -16.45 -18.19
C TYR A 249 4.59 -17.03 -19.49
N LEU A 250 5.50 -17.38 -20.40
CA LEU A 250 5.17 -17.95 -21.70
C LEU A 250 5.49 -19.45 -21.72
N PRO A 251 4.75 -20.26 -22.49
CA PRO A 251 5.16 -21.63 -22.80
C PRO A 251 6.56 -21.67 -23.39
N GLU A 252 7.31 -22.74 -23.14
CA GLU A 252 8.75 -22.84 -23.43
C GLU A 252 9.15 -22.36 -24.84
N GLN A 253 8.48 -22.85 -25.89
CA GLN A 253 8.84 -22.49 -27.27
C GLN A 253 8.57 -21.00 -27.55
N ALA A 254 7.48 -20.44 -27.00
CA ALA A 254 7.16 -19.02 -27.12
C ALA A 254 8.15 -18.15 -26.33
N PHE A 255 8.53 -18.56 -25.12
CA PHE A 255 9.54 -17.89 -24.32
C PHE A 255 10.90 -17.84 -25.04
N VAL A 256 11.37 -18.98 -25.55
CA VAL A 256 12.66 -19.05 -26.28
C VAL A 256 12.63 -18.14 -27.50
N ALA A 257 11.57 -18.21 -28.31
CA ALA A 257 11.41 -17.35 -29.48
C ALA A 257 11.36 -15.86 -29.11
N PHE A 258 10.63 -15.50 -28.05
CA PHE A 258 10.56 -14.13 -27.55
C PHE A 258 11.92 -13.60 -27.09
N LYS A 259 12.57 -14.36 -26.20
CA LYS A 259 13.89 -14.06 -25.65
C LYS A 259 14.92 -13.85 -26.76
N ASP A 260 14.98 -14.75 -27.74
CA ASP A 260 15.94 -14.66 -28.84
C ASP A 260 15.64 -13.46 -29.74
N ALA A 261 14.35 -13.21 -30.04
CA ALA A 261 13.94 -12.06 -30.83
C ALA A 261 14.32 -10.73 -30.16
N VAL A 262 14.07 -10.57 -28.86
CA VAL A 262 14.45 -9.36 -28.10
C VAL A 262 15.98 -9.24 -27.98
N THR A 263 16.65 -10.33 -27.61
CA THR A 263 18.13 -10.33 -27.41
C THR A 263 18.87 -10.00 -28.71
N SER A 264 18.32 -10.37 -29.87
CA SER A 264 18.87 -10.00 -31.19
C SER A 264 18.75 -8.51 -31.55
N LYS A 265 18.06 -7.71 -30.74
CA LYS A 265 17.84 -6.27 -30.97
C LYS A 265 18.57 -5.36 -29.99
N VAL A 266 19.15 -5.92 -28.92
CA VAL A 266 19.79 -5.17 -27.83
C VAL A 266 21.33 -5.21 -27.90
N HIS A 267 21.89 -5.36 -29.10
CA HIS A 267 23.32 -5.49 -29.36
C HIS A 267 24.25 -4.44 -28.71
N PRO A 268 23.89 -3.15 -28.51
CA PRO A 268 24.78 -2.21 -27.82
C PRO A 268 24.93 -2.50 -26.31
N LEU A 269 24.08 -3.35 -25.72
CA LEU A 269 24.07 -3.56 -24.28
C LEU A 269 24.92 -4.74 -23.82
N LYS A 270 25.52 -4.60 -22.63
CA LYS A 270 26.29 -5.67 -21.99
C LYS A 270 25.35 -6.58 -21.22
N LYS A 271 25.29 -7.88 -21.56
CA LYS A 271 24.58 -8.87 -20.75
C LYS A 271 25.24 -9.03 -19.37
N ILE A 272 24.45 -8.99 -18.31
CA ILE A 272 24.89 -9.14 -16.91
C ILE A 272 24.05 -10.21 -16.18
N ARG A 273 24.48 -10.59 -14.98
CA ARG A 273 23.69 -11.45 -14.08
C ARG A 273 22.51 -10.66 -13.51
N GLY A 274 21.48 -11.37 -13.05
CA GLY A 274 20.36 -10.77 -12.31
C GLY A 274 20.74 -10.25 -10.94
N PRO A 275 19.86 -9.46 -10.32
CA PRO A 275 20.06 -8.92 -8.98
C PRO A 275 20.08 -10.03 -7.93
N ASP A 276 19.29 -11.09 -8.09
CA ASP A 276 19.29 -12.27 -7.24
C ASP A 276 20.02 -13.43 -7.95
N PRO A 277 21.13 -13.96 -7.37
CA PRO A 277 21.87 -15.05 -7.98
C PRO A 277 21.13 -16.40 -8.00
N ASN A 278 20.04 -16.55 -7.25
CA ASN A 278 19.21 -17.76 -7.25
C ASN A 278 18.36 -17.88 -8.52
N TYR A 279 18.08 -16.75 -9.18
CA TYR A 279 17.31 -16.69 -10.40
C TYR A 279 18.21 -16.51 -11.63
N LYS A 280 17.79 -17.08 -12.76
CA LYS A 280 18.52 -17.02 -14.03
C LYS A 280 18.01 -15.89 -14.91
N ASP A 281 17.94 -14.69 -14.35
CA ASP A 281 17.40 -13.53 -15.04
C ASP A 281 18.27 -13.14 -16.24
N ILE A 282 17.61 -12.57 -17.26
CA ILE A 282 18.25 -12.10 -18.47
C ILE A 282 18.31 -10.59 -18.41
N CYS A 283 19.48 -10.07 -18.03
CA CYS A 283 19.68 -8.65 -17.75
C CYS A 283 20.74 -8.02 -18.66
N PHE A 284 20.58 -6.71 -18.89
CA PHE A 284 21.41 -5.91 -19.78
C PHE A 284 21.78 -4.60 -19.08
N ALA A 285 23.06 -4.27 -19.04
CA ALA A 285 23.61 -3.03 -18.52
C ALA A 285 23.94 -2.05 -19.65
N GLY A 286 23.84 -0.75 -19.34
CA GLY A 286 24.20 0.35 -20.25
C GLY A 286 23.01 0.97 -21.00
N ALA A 287 21.78 0.70 -20.58
CA ALA A 287 20.57 1.26 -21.20
C ALA A 287 20.22 2.68 -20.71
N GLY A 288 20.86 3.15 -19.63
CA GLY A 288 20.59 4.44 -19.02
C GLY A 288 19.45 4.40 -18.00
N ARG A 289 19.35 5.42 -17.15
CA ARG A 289 18.34 5.48 -16.07
C ARG A 289 16.94 5.88 -16.55
N ASN A 290 16.87 6.66 -17.63
CA ASN A 290 15.66 7.28 -18.11
C ASN A 290 14.76 6.28 -18.85
N VAL A 291 13.61 5.93 -18.26
CA VAL A 291 12.66 4.95 -18.81
C VAL A 291 12.15 5.37 -20.18
N SER A 292 11.92 6.67 -20.39
CA SER A 292 11.41 7.19 -21.66
C SER A 292 12.35 6.91 -22.85
N GLN A 293 13.66 6.78 -22.61
CA GLN A 293 14.66 6.51 -23.64
C GLN A 293 14.87 5.02 -23.90
N LEU A 294 14.26 4.12 -23.11
CA LEU A 294 14.44 2.68 -23.30
C LEU A 294 13.97 2.20 -24.67
N SER A 295 13.01 2.89 -25.30
CA SER A 295 12.49 2.56 -26.63
C SER A 295 13.52 2.77 -27.75
N GLU A 296 14.60 3.51 -27.48
CA GLU A 296 15.72 3.69 -28.42
C GLU A 296 16.66 2.47 -28.44
N VAL A 297 16.64 1.68 -27.36
CA VAL A 297 17.61 0.59 -27.12
C VAL A 297 16.95 -0.78 -27.13
N PHE A 298 15.70 -0.87 -26.67
CA PHE A 298 14.92 -2.08 -26.61
C PHE A 298 13.79 -2.06 -27.64
N PRO A 299 13.48 -3.21 -28.28
CA PRO A 299 12.51 -3.25 -29.36
C PRO A 299 11.07 -3.05 -28.87
N LYS A 300 10.23 -2.43 -29.70
CA LYS A 300 8.78 -2.49 -29.48
C LYS A 300 8.28 -3.94 -29.55
N VAL A 301 7.35 -4.29 -28.67
CA VAL A 301 6.64 -5.57 -28.66
C VAL A 301 5.15 -5.31 -28.91
N ASP A 302 4.51 -6.08 -29.77
CA ASP A 302 3.06 -5.99 -29.98
C ASP A 302 2.41 -7.35 -29.70
N MET A 303 1.31 -7.36 -28.96
CA MET A 303 0.42 -8.50 -28.79
C MET A 303 -0.74 -8.38 -29.77
N VAL A 304 -0.94 -9.37 -30.63
CA VAL A 304 -1.99 -9.37 -31.66
C VAL A 304 -3.12 -10.30 -31.24
N PHE A 305 -4.34 -9.76 -31.19
CA PHE A 305 -5.53 -10.47 -30.74
C PHE A 305 -6.29 -11.14 -31.90
N GLY A 306 -7.20 -12.05 -31.58
CA GLY A 306 -8.00 -12.82 -32.55
C GLY A 306 -8.83 -11.95 -33.52
N ASN A 307 -9.21 -10.75 -33.11
CA ASN A 307 -9.90 -9.75 -33.95
C ASN A 307 -8.95 -8.90 -34.81
N GLY A 308 -7.64 -9.17 -34.79
CA GLY A 308 -6.62 -8.42 -35.52
C GLY A 308 -6.18 -7.11 -34.86
N GLN A 309 -6.81 -6.68 -33.76
CA GLN A 309 -6.34 -5.52 -33.00
C GLN A 309 -5.02 -5.84 -32.27
N LYS A 310 -4.30 -4.79 -31.89
CA LYS A 310 -2.96 -4.92 -31.28
C LYS A 310 -2.83 -4.10 -30.01
N LEU A 311 -2.28 -4.71 -28.97
CA LEU A 311 -1.77 -4.02 -27.80
C LEU A 311 -0.26 -3.83 -27.96
N SER A 312 0.17 -2.58 -28.10
CA SER A 312 1.58 -2.21 -28.16
C SER A 312 2.18 -2.08 -26.76
N LEU A 313 3.29 -2.75 -26.52
CA LEU A 313 4.04 -2.75 -25.27
C LEU A 313 5.32 -1.94 -25.42
N SER A 314 5.51 -0.95 -24.54
CA SER A 314 6.77 -0.25 -24.38
C SER A 314 7.76 -1.12 -23.57
N PRO A 315 9.06 -0.81 -23.56
CA PRO A 315 10.04 -1.57 -22.78
C PRO A 315 9.69 -1.73 -21.30
N GLU A 316 9.04 -0.75 -20.67
CA GLU A 316 8.60 -0.87 -19.28
C GLU A 316 7.55 -1.97 -19.04
N ASN A 317 6.88 -2.46 -20.09
CA ASN A 317 5.87 -3.50 -20.01
C ASN A 317 6.42 -4.93 -20.09
N TYR A 318 7.71 -5.10 -20.37
CA TYR A 318 8.36 -6.41 -20.38
C TYR A 318 9.75 -6.41 -19.74
N LEU A 319 10.15 -5.28 -19.15
CA LEU A 319 11.40 -5.13 -18.40
C LEU A 319 11.14 -4.75 -16.94
N PHE A 320 12.04 -5.15 -16.04
CA PHE A 320 12.14 -4.63 -14.69
C PHE A 320 13.55 -4.10 -14.41
N ARG A 321 13.68 -3.18 -13.45
CA ARG A 321 14.95 -2.54 -13.10
C ARG A 321 15.86 -3.52 -12.36
N HIS A 322 17.15 -3.49 -12.66
CA HIS A 322 18.13 -4.25 -11.89
C HIS A 322 18.47 -3.52 -10.59
N SER A 323 18.04 -4.05 -9.44
CA SER A 323 18.15 -3.35 -8.15
C SER A 323 19.59 -3.04 -7.68
N LYS A 324 20.59 -3.74 -8.22
CA LYS A 324 22.02 -3.56 -7.83
C LYS A 324 22.90 -2.84 -8.86
N VAL A 325 22.40 -2.60 -10.07
CA VAL A 325 23.22 -2.05 -11.17
C VAL A 325 22.41 -0.97 -11.86
N GLU A 326 22.86 0.26 -11.68
CA GLU A 326 22.20 1.44 -12.24
C GLU A 326 22.14 1.39 -13.77
N GLY A 327 20.99 1.77 -14.34
CA GLY A 327 20.78 1.78 -15.79
C GLY A 327 20.82 0.39 -16.43
N ALA A 328 20.67 -0.67 -15.63
CA ALA A 328 20.48 -2.02 -16.10
C ALA A 328 19.04 -2.50 -15.90
N TYR A 329 18.57 -3.33 -16.84
CA TYR A 329 17.21 -3.86 -16.87
C TYR A 329 17.21 -5.34 -17.22
N CYS A 330 16.20 -6.04 -16.74
CA CYS A 330 16.02 -7.47 -16.90
C CYS A 330 14.70 -7.78 -17.61
N LEU A 331 14.65 -8.83 -18.42
CA LEU A 331 13.39 -9.33 -18.97
C LEU A 331 12.47 -9.78 -17.83
N GLY A 332 11.29 -9.18 -17.73
CA GLY A 332 10.21 -9.64 -16.85
C GLY A 332 9.24 -10.59 -17.56
N VAL A 333 9.79 -11.39 -18.47
CA VAL A 333 9.10 -12.46 -19.18
C VAL A 333 9.90 -13.74 -18.93
N PHE A 334 9.24 -14.78 -18.45
CA PHE A 334 9.86 -16.03 -18.02
C PHE A 334 9.23 -17.24 -18.73
N GLN A 335 9.87 -18.39 -18.62
CA GLN A 335 9.31 -19.67 -19.05
C GLN A 335 8.32 -20.19 -18.00
N ASN A 336 7.13 -20.63 -18.43
CA ASN A 336 6.13 -21.21 -17.54
C ASN A 336 6.36 -22.70 -17.22
N GLY A 337 7.61 -23.08 -16.95
CA GLY A 337 8.00 -24.47 -16.69
C GLY A 337 7.47 -25.43 -17.76
N LYS A 338 6.65 -26.41 -17.32
CA LYS A 338 5.94 -27.38 -18.17
C LYS A 338 4.46 -27.04 -18.38
N ASP A 339 3.95 -25.97 -17.77
CA ASP A 339 2.56 -25.57 -17.93
C ASP A 339 2.39 -24.86 -19.29
N PRO A 340 1.49 -25.32 -20.17
CA PRO A 340 1.28 -24.71 -21.49
C PRO A 340 0.41 -23.44 -21.44
N THR A 341 -0.03 -23.01 -20.26
CA THR A 341 -0.76 -21.74 -20.06
C THR A 341 0.18 -20.57 -20.32
N THR A 342 -0.32 -19.54 -21.01
CA THR A 342 0.34 -18.23 -21.06
C THR A 342 -0.24 -17.37 -19.95
N LEU A 343 0.59 -16.87 -19.04
CA LEU A 343 0.16 -16.05 -17.91
C LEU A 343 0.74 -14.65 -18.07
N LEU A 344 -0.10 -13.63 -18.09
CA LEU A 344 0.29 -12.25 -18.26
C LEU A 344 0.03 -11.49 -16.97
N GLY A 345 1.11 -11.19 -16.24
CA GLY A 345 1.06 -10.46 -14.98
C GLY A 345 0.99 -8.94 -15.12
N GLY A 346 1.00 -8.24 -13.99
CA GLY A 346 0.92 -6.78 -13.89
C GLY A 346 1.98 -6.04 -14.72
N ILE A 347 3.15 -6.65 -14.96
CA ILE A 347 4.22 -6.01 -15.76
C ILE A 347 3.72 -5.59 -17.15
N VAL A 348 2.87 -6.39 -17.81
CA VAL A 348 2.43 -6.12 -19.19
C VAL A 348 1.44 -4.96 -19.29
N VAL A 349 0.85 -4.54 -18.16
CA VAL A 349 -0.22 -3.53 -18.10
C VAL A 349 0.15 -2.27 -17.33
N ARG A 350 1.44 -2.07 -16.97
CA ARG A 350 1.93 -0.76 -16.51
C ARG A 350 1.55 0.36 -17.50
N ASN A 351 1.14 1.51 -16.99
CA ASN A 351 0.63 2.65 -17.78
C ASN A 351 -0.44 2.25 -18.80
N THR A 352 -1.31 1.32 -18.41
CA THR A 352 -2.41 0.82 -19.22
C THR A 352 -3.65 0.72 -18.35
N LEU A 353 -4.70 1.44 -18.72
CA LEU A 353 -6.03 1.20 -18.18
C LEU A 353 -6.55 -0.10 -18.79
N VAL A 354 -6.80 -1.08 -17.93
CA VAL A 354 -7.38 -2.36 -18.28
C VAL A 354 -8.82 -2.38 -17.79
N THR A 355 -9.77 -2.61 -18.68
CA THR A 355 -11.19 -2.76 -18.33
C THR A 355 -11.62 -4.20 -18.56
N TYR A 356 -12.04 -4.87 -17.50
CA TYR A 356 -12.61 -6.21 -17.52
C TYR A 356 -14.13 -6.05 -17.64
N ASP A 357 -14.64 -6.00 -18.87
CA ASP A 357 -16.07 -5.90 -19.16
C ASP A 357 -16.66 -7.31 -19.18
N ARG A 358 -17.05 -7.75 -17.98
CA ARG A 358 -17.52 -9.11 -17.72
C ARG A 358 -18.88 -9.35 -18.36
N HIS A 359 -19.74 -8.32 -18.37
CA HIS A 359 -21.06 -8.34 -19.01
C HIS A 359 -20.98 -8.64 -20.51
N ASN A 360 -20.05 -7.99 -21.21
CA ASN A 360 -19.88 -8.14 -22.66
C ASN A 360 -18.76 -9.11 -23.06
N GLU A 361 -18.25 -9.89 -22.10
CA GLU A 361 -17.20 -10.91 -22.32
C GLU A 361 -15.97 -10.37 -23.08
N LYS A 362 -15.48 -9.18 -22.69
CA LYS A 362 -14.32 -8.55 -23.34
C LYS A 362 -13.39 -7.88 -22.35
N ILE A 363 -12.12 -7.78 -22.72
CA ILE A 363 -11.10 -7.02 -21.98
C ILE A 363 -10.62 -5.88 -22.87
N GLY A 364 -10.66 -4.66 -22.34
CA GLY A 364 -10.20 -3.44 -22.99
C GLY A 364 -8.87 -2.98 -22.45
N PHE A 365 -8.02 -2.45 -23.33
CA PHE A 365 -6.72 -1.88 -23.00
C PHE A 365 -6.60 -0.48 -23.58
N TRP A 366 -6.18 0.47 -22.76
CA TRP A 366 -5.92 1.84 -23.19
C TRP A 366 -4.64 2.37 -22.54
N LYS A 367 -3.64 2.72 -23.36
CA LYS A 367 -2.37 3.28 -22.87
C LYS A 367 -2.58 4.69 -22.34
N THR A 368 -2.21 4.91 -21.08
CA THR A 368 -2.37 6.19 -20.39
C THR A 368 -1.40 6.29 -19.22
N ASN A 369 -1.08 7.52 -18.81
CA ASN A 369 -0.39 7.72 -17.54
C ASN A 369 -1.35 7.38 -16.38
N CYS A 370 -1.09 6.27 -15.68
CA CYS A 370 -1.95 5.81 -14.60
C CYS A 370 -1.76 6.60 -13.30
N SER A 371 -0.63 7.30 -13.13
CA SER A 371 -0.41 8.12 -11.93
C SER A 371 -1.37 9.32 -11.87
N GLU A 372 -1.73 9.87 -13.02
CA GLU A 372 -2.67 10.99 -13.14
C GLU A 372 -4.13 10.54 -13.20
N LEU A 373 -4.40 9.26 -13.47
CA LEU A 373 -5.76 8.77 -13.64
C LEU A 373 -6.57 8.90 -12.34
N TRP A 374 -5.92 8.68 -11.19
CA TRP A 374 -6.57 8.81 -9.89
C TRP A 374 -7.15 10.21 -9.65
N GLU A 375 -6.35 11.25 -9.90
CA GLU A 375 -6.77 12.64 -9.76
C GLU A 375 -7.94 12.99 -10.70
N ARG A 376 -7.92 12.46 -11.93
CA ARG A 376 -9.01 12.65 -12.91
C ARG A 376 -10.30 11.95 -12.47
N LEU A 377 -10.21 10.76 -11.85
CA LEU A 377 -11.36 10.04 -11.31
C LEU A 377 -12.01 10.77 -10.13
N GLN A 378 -11.24 11.56 -9.37
CA GLN A 378 -11.75 12.39 -8.28
C GLN A 378 -12.35 13.72 -8.76
N SER A 379 -11.83 14.28 -9.86
CA SER A 379 -12.15 15.65 -10.29
C SER A 379 -13.53 15.85 -10.93
N GLY A 380 -14.31 14.80 -11.20
CA GLY A 380 -15.74 14.87 -11.56
C GLY A 380 -16.15 15.74 -12.77
N GLY A 381 -15.21 16.34 -13.50
CA GLY A 381 -15.47 17.24 -14.61
C GLY A 381 -15.13 16.59 -15.93
N ALA A 382 -16.10 16.53 -16.84
CA ALA A 382 -15.87 16.21 -18.25
C ALA A 382 -14.66 16.99 -18.80
N PRO A 383 -13.87 16.42 -19.73
CA PRO A 383 -12.77 17.14 -20.33
C PRO A 383 -13.29 18.43 -20.97
N SER A 384 -12.76 19.58 -20.54
CA SER A 384 -12.98 20.84 -21.24
C SER A 384 -12.56 20.68 -22.70
N PRO A 385 -13.42 21.02 -23.68
CA PRO A 385 -12.99 21.03 -25.07
C PRO A 385 -11.84 22.02 -25.23
N ALA A 386 -10.89 21.68 -26.11
CA ALA A 386 -9.71 22.48 -26.40
C ALA A 386 -10.09 23.94 -26.71
N PRO A 387 -9.31 24.96 -26.28
CA PRO A 387 -9.65 26.35 -26.51
C PRO A 387 -9.53 26.68 -28.00
N SER A 388 -10.66 26.95 -28.64
CA SER A 388 -10.71 27.68 -29.90
C SER A 388 -10.24 29.11 -29.65
N SER A 389 -9.25 29.54 -30.44
CA SER A 389 -8.73 30.90 -30.47
C SER A 389 -9.82 31.90 -30.91
N ASP A 390 -10.24 32.79 -30.01
CA ASP A 390 -10.58 34.16 -30.39
C ASP A 390 -10.50 35.11 -29.17
N PRO A 391 -9.93 36.33 -29.31
CA PRO A 391 -9.64 37.21 -28.18
C PRO A 391 -10.73 38.27 -27.98
N GLY A 392 -11.21 38.41 -26.74
CA GLY A 392 -11.83 39.66 -26.29
C GLY A 392 -12.99 39.50 -25.34
N SER A 393 -12.70 39.68 -24.04
CA SER A 393 -13.35 40.67 -23.18
C SER A 393 -12.95 40.41 -21.73
N GLN A 394 -12.18 41.35 -21.16
CA GLN A 394 -11.92 41.42 -19.72
C GLN A 394 -13.22 41.68 -18.95
N ALA A 395 -13.46 40.88 -17.91
CA ALA A 395 -14.28 41.28 -16.77
C ALA A 395 -13.64 40.70 -15.51
N ASP A 396 -13.07 41.60 -14.70
CA ASP A 396 -12.58 41.37 -13.35
C ASP A 396 -13.71 40.86 -12.44
N LEU A 397 -13.52 39.67 -11.87
CA LEU A 397 -14.25 39.22 -10.68
C LEU A 397 -13.27 38.46 -9.78
N SER A 398 -12.98 39.06 -8.62
CA SER A 398 -12.18 38.45 -7.55
C SER A 398 -12.82 37.15 -7.05
N PRO A 399 -12.06 36.09 -6.75
CA PRO A 399 -12.63 34.87 -6.21
C PRO A 399 -13.09 35.06 -4.75
N ALA A 400 -14.29 34.58 -4.47
CA ALA A 400 -14.83 34.43 -3.13
C ALA A 400 -13.97 33.46 -2.30
N PRO A 401 -13.85 33.65 -0.97
CA PRO A 401 -13.08 32.76 -0.13
C PRO A 401 -13.71 31.36 -0.07
N ALA A 402 -12.86 30.34 -0.16
CA ALA A 402 -13.25 28.94 -0.06
C ALA A 402 -13.91 28.63 1.30
N PRO A 403 -14.98 27.82 1.34
CA PRO A 403 -15.54 27.35 2.59
C PRO A 403 -14.57 26.37 3.26
N SER A 404 -14.25 26.66 4.52
CA SER A 404 -13.39 25.86 5.38
C SER A 404 -14.10 24.60 5.85
N GLY A 405 -13.40 23.47 5.85
CA GLY A 405 -13.56 22.43 6.88
C GLY A 405 -13.88 21.01 6.41
N LEU A 406 -12.83 20.24 6.11
CA LEU A 406 -12.71 18.81 6.45
C LEU A 406 -11.24 18.56 6.86
N PRO A 407 -10.95 17.61 7.77
CA PRO A 407 -9.63 17.48 8.39
C PRO A 407 -8.63 16.85 7.40
N GLU A 408 -7.72 17.66 6.88
CA GLU A 408 -6.40 17.19 6.46
C GLU A 408 -5.72 16.57 7.69
N TYR A 409 -5.11 15.40 7.54
CA TYR A 409 -4.17 14.93 8.55
C TYR A 409 -2.96 15.85 8.51
N ASP A 410 -2.96 16.81 9.42
CA ASP A 410 -1.87 17.72 9.69
C ASP A 410 -0.64 16.92 10.14
N VAL A 411 0.51 17.09 9.49
CA VAL A 411 1.78 16.42 9.86
C VAL A 411 2.57 17.32 10.81
N GLY A 412 2.88 16.82 12.00
CA GLY A 412 3.56 17.60 13.05
C GLY A 412 5.06 17.73 12.83
N LEU A 413 5.74 16.64 12.50
CA LEU A 413 7.15 16.62 12.07
C LEU A 413 7.48 15.33 11.33
N ILE A 414 8.60 15.32 10.61
CA ILE A 414 9.17 14.14 9.98
C ILE A 414 10.51 13.83 10.65
N ALA A 415 10.64 12.66 11.26
CA ALA A 415 11.89 12.19 11.83
C ALA A 415 12.61 11.32 10.80
N VAL A 416 13.91 11.57 10.60
CA VAL A 416 14.74 10.97 9.56
C VAL A 416 16.00 10.42 10.20
N TYR A 417 16.26 9.13 10.01
CA TYR A 417 17.46 8.44 10.48
C TYR A 417 18.37 8.13 9.31
N MET A 418 19.58 8.69 9.33
CA MET A 418 20.57 8.48 8.28
C MET A 418 21.90 8.00 8.85
N SER A 419 22.57 7.14 8.09
CA SER A 419 23.96 6.75 8.34
C SER A 419 24.85 7.43 7.31
N ILE A 420 25.88 8.14 7.76
CA ILE A 420 26.89 8.76 6.90
C ILE A 420 28.19 8.00 7.05
N ASN A 421 28.81 7.60 5.94
CA ASN A 421 30.06 6.84 5.93
C ASN A 421 31.30 7.70 6.22
N VAL A 422 31.21 8.51 7.27
CA VAL A 422 32.27 9.37 7.82
C VAL A 422 32.24 9.21 9.33
N THR A 423 33.40 9.13 9.97
CA THR A 423 33.51 9.00 11.43
C THR A 423 33.07 10.29 12.12
N TYR A 424 32.48 10.16 13.32
CA TYR A 424 31.93 11.31 14.04
C TYR A 424 32.93 12.46 14.25
N PRO A 425 34.20 12.23 14.62
CA PRO A 425 35.17 13.33 14.75
C PRO A 425 35.38 14.14 13.47
N ASN A 426 35.31 13.48 12.31
CA ASN A 426 35.48 14.11 11.00
C ASN A 426 34.21 14.80 10.51
N LEU A 427 33.04 14.25 10.86
CA LEU A 427 31.74 14.82 10.48
C LEU A 427 31.31 15.98 11.37
N LYS A 428 31.71 15.98 12.66
CA LYS A 428 31.36 16.98 13.66
C LYS A 428 31.53 18.44 13.21
N PRO A 429 32.66 18.87 12.60
CA PRO A 429 32.80 20.25 12.13
C PRO A 429 31.85 20.63 10.99
N HIS A 430 31.29 19.66 10.26
CA HIS A 430 30.43 19.87 9.08
C HIS A 430 28.94 19.61 9.33
N LEU A 431 28.52 19.34 10.58
CA LEU A 431 27.11 19.05 10.88
C LEU A 431 26.16 20.21 10.50
N HIS A 432 26.63 21.45 10.60
CA HIS A 432 25.84 22.61 10.22
C HIS A 432 25.70 22.72 8.69
N GLU A 433 26.80 22.56 7.96
CA GLU A 433 26.81 22.52 6.48
C GLU A 433 25.91 21.41 5.95
N LEU A 434 25.95 20.23 6.58
CA LEU A 434 25.09 19.11 6.24
C LEU A 434 23.59 19.42 6.45
N ALA A 435 23.24 20.13 7.52
CA ALA A 435 21.85 20.56 7.76
C ALA A 435 21.35 21.53 6.68
N GLU A 436 22.20 22.49 6.28
CA GLU A 436 21.87 23.45 5.21
C GLU A 436 21.72 22.77 3.85
N LEU A 437 22.61 21.82 3.52
CA LEU A 437 22.52 21.02 2.30
C LEU A 437 21.24 20.18 2.28
N LEU A 438 20.91 19.52 3.40
CA LEU A 438 19.66 18.78 3.53
C LEU A 438 18.45 19.69 3.30
N ALA A 439 18.41 20.86 3.93
CA ALA A 439 17.30 21.80 3.73
C ALA A 439 17.18 22.23 2.25
N LYS A 440 18.31 22.55 1.61
CA LYS A 440 18.37 22.94 0.20
C LYS A 440 17.86 21.84 -0.74
N GLU A 441 18.34 20.61 -0.57
CA GLU A 441 17.97 19.47 -1.41
C GLU A 441 16.50 19.04 -1.20
N LEU A 442 15.95 19.33 -0.02
CA LEU A 442 14.54 19.14 0.28
C LEU A 442 13.67 20.32 -0.16
N GLU A 443 14.27 21.41 -0.66
CA GLU A 443 13.68 22.72 -0.96
C GLU A 443 12.79 23.26 0.19
N ILE A 444 13.30 23.15 1.41
CA ILE A 444 12.69 23.70 2.62
C ILE A 444 13.64 24.71 3.26
N ASP A 445 13.12 25.53 4.19
CA ASP A 445 13.95 26.48 4.91
C ASP A 445 14.90 25.76 5.88
N SER A 446 16.14 26.24 6.02
CA SER A 446 17.13 25.61 6.90
C SER A 446 16.71 25.62 8.38
N SER A 447 15.84 26.54 8.80
CA SER A 447 15.26 26.57 10.14
C SER A 447 14.33 25.39 10.45
N GLN A 448 13.84 24.70 9.41
CA GLN A 448 12.96 23.54 9.54
C GLN A 448 13.74 22.26 9.86
N VAL A 449 15.02 22.17 9.53
CA VAL A 449 15.84 20.96 9.73
C VAL A 449 16.60 21.06 11.05
N ARG A 450 16.33 20.15 12.00
CA ARG A 450 17.00 20.14 13.31
C ARG A 450 17.75 18.85 13.57
N LEU A 451 18.98 18.99 14.02
CA LEU A 451 19.80 17.89 14.49
C LEU A 451 19.34 17.47 15.90
N MET A 452 18.91 16.22 16.05
CA MET A 452 18.39 15.71 17.32
C MET A 452 19.40 14.83 18.05
N ASN A 453 20.04 13.92 17.34
CA ASN A 453 21.01 13.01 17.92
C ASN A 453 22.09 12.63 16.89
N VAL A 454 23.31 12.44 17.37
CA VAL A 454 24.45 11.96 16.59
C VAL A 454 25.17 10.87 17.37
N THR A 455 25.33 9.69 16.77
CA THR A 455 26.01 8.55 17.40
C THR A 455 27.06 8.01 16.45
N GLY A 456 28.31 7.93 16.90
CA GLY A 456 29.39 7.30 16.13
C GLY A 456 29.27 5.77 16.18
N GLN A 457 29.31 5.12 15.03
CA GLN A 457 29.22 3.66 14.90
C GLN A 457 30.33 3.16 13.95
N GLY A 458 31.47 2.75 14.52
CA GLY A 458 32.62 2.27 13.76
C GLY A 458 33.14 3.35 12.79
N ASN A 459 33.10 3.04 11.49
CA ASN A 459 33.52 3.94 10.41
C ASN A 459 32.41 4.88 9.90
N SER A 460 31.22 4.83 10.51
CA SER A 460 30.05 5.62 10.12
C SER A 460 29.50 6.44 11.29
N THR A 461 28.67 7.42 10.98
CA THR A 461 27.97 8.25 11.96
C THR A 461 26.47 8.16 11.69
N LEU A 462 25.71 7.72 12.69
CA LEU A 462 24.27 7.76 12.69
C LEU A 462 23.79 9.14 13.11
N ILE A 463 22.86 9.70 12.36
CA ILE A 463 22.27 11.01 12.62
C ILE A 463 20.76 10.90 12.57
N ARG A 464 20.11 11.49 13.56
CA ARG A 464 18.68 11.77 13.55
C ARG A 464 18.42 13.25 13.26
N TRP A 465 17.65 13.51 12.21
CA TRP A 465 17.13 14.82 11.85
C TRP A 465 15.62 14.86 12.06
N ASP A 466 15.12 15.94 12.65
CA ASP A 466 13.68 16.21 12.71
C ASP A 466 13.38 17.42 11.81
N ILE A 467 12.41 17.26 10.90
CA ILE A 467 11.98 18.29 9.96
C ILE A 467 10.64 18.85 10.41
N PHE A 468 10.64 20.13 10.77
CA PHE A 468 9.50 20.85 11.32
C PHE A 468 8.71 21.61 10.25
N PRO A 469 7.43 21.96 10.50
CA PRO A 469 6.65 22.83 9.64
C PRO A 469 7.28 24.21 9.49
N ALA A 470 6.96 24.88 8.38
CA ALA A 470 7.48 26.22 8.11
C ALA A 470 6.91 27.26 9.09
N GLY A 471 7.77 28.18 9.54
CA GLY A 471 7.39 29.28 10.41
C GLY A 471 6.94 28.85 11.82
N SER A 472 5.83 29.41 12.30
CA SER A 472 5.24 29.10 13.61
C SER A 472 4.10 28.08 13.54
N SER A 473 3.94 27.40 12.40
CA SER A 473 2.89 26.38 12.24
C SER A 473 3.17 25.16 13.12
N ASN A 474 2.12 24.57 13.69
CA ASN A 474 2.21 23.30 14.41
C ASN A 474 2.08 22.10 13.47
N SER A 475 1.79 22.33 12.18
CA SER A 475 1.63 21.29 11.17
C SER A 475 2.06 21.72 9.77
N MET A 476 2.46 20.75 8.96
CA MET A 476 2.63 20.86 7.51
C MET A 476 1.56 20.03 6.80
N SER A 477 1.16 20.45 5.60
CA SER A 477 0.19 19.70 4.79
C SER A 477 0.77 18.37 4.32
N ASN A 478 -0.12 17.42 4.03
CA ASN A 478 0.27 16.09 3.53
C ASN A 478 1.07 16.20 2.21
N ALA A 479 0.70 17.13 1.33
CA ALA A 479 1.43 17.39 0.09
C ALA A 479 2.89 17.81 0.34
N THR A 480 3.12 18.71 1.30
CA THR A 480 4.47 19.15 1.69
C THR A 480 5.26 18.00 2.33
N ALA A 481 4.64 17.24 3.24
CA ALA A 481 5.29 16.12 3.89
C ALA A 481 5.70 15.02 2.90
N MET A 482 4.80 14.64 1.99
CA MET A 482 5.08 13.65 0.95
C MET A 482 6.13 14.14 -0.05
N GLY A 483 6.15 15.45 -0.37
CA GLY A 483 7.23 16.04 -1.18
C GLY A 483 8.61 15.90 -0.54
N ILE A 484 8.71 16.13 0.77
CA ILE A 484 9.95 15.95 1.55
C ILE A 484 10.38 14.47 1.57
N ILE A 485 9.45 13.56 1.89
CA ILE A 485 9.71 12.11 1.96
C ILE A 485 10.13 11.57 0.60
N TYR A 486 9.48 12.00 -0.47
CA TYR A 486 9.82 11.61 -1.84
C TYR A 486 11.27 11.98 -2.19
N ARG A 487 11.72 13.19 -1.83
CA ARG A 487 13.10 13.64 -2.08
C ARG A 487 14.14 12.89 -1.26
N LEU A 488 13.80 12.53 -0.01
CA LEU A 488 14.66 11.71 0.85
C LEU A 488 14.82 10.28 0.32
N THR A 489 13.74 9.69 -0.18
CA THR A 489 13.70 8.25 -0.56
C THR A 489 14.25 7.98 -1.97
N GLN A 490 14.22 8.95 -2.88
CA GLN A 490 14.75 8.81 -4.24
C GLN A 490 16.30 9.00 -4.33
N HIS A 491 17.00 9.16 -3.21
CA HIS A 491 18.44 9.48 -3.16
C HIS A 491 18.86 10.78 -3.88
N HIS A 492 17.98 11.78 -3.94
CA HIS A 492 18.27 13.04 -4.64
C HIS A 492 19.28 13.94 -3.90
N VAL A 493 19.45 13.77 -2.59
CA VAL A 493 20.38 14.60 -1.80
C VAL A 493 21.82 14.28 -2.22
N GLN A 494 22.45 15.14 -3.01
CA GLN A 494 23.87 14.99 -3.36
C GLN A 494 24.75 15.60 -2.28
N LEU A 495 25.51 14.78 -1.56
CA LEU A 495 26.50 15.25 -0.61
C LEU A 495 27.85 15.50 -1.30
N PRO A 496 28.53 16.63 -1.01
CA PRO A 496 29.92 16.84 -1.40
C PRO A 496 30.83 15.67 -0.99
N GLU A 497 31.87 15.39 -1.78
CA GLU A 497 32.76 14.24 -1.57
C GLU A 497 33.36 14.15 -0.15
N HIS A 498 33.58 15.29 0.52
CA HIS A 498 34.13 15.34 1.87
C HIS A 498 33.13 14.93 2.97
N LEU A 499 31.83 14.91 2.68
CA LEU A 499 30.77 14.43 3.57
C LEU A 499 30.44 12.93 3.33
N GLY A 500 31.09 12.32 2.34
CA GLY A 500 30.92 10.91 2.00
C GLY A 500 29.52 10.57 1.46
N SER A 501 29.23 9.27 1.40
CA SER A 501 27.91 8.76 1.03
C SER A 501 27.02 8.60 2.26
N TYR A 502 25.73 8.90 2.13
CA TYR A 502 24.74 8.59 3.14
C TYR A 502 23.86 7.40 2.73
N GLN A 503 23.29 6.75 3.73
CA GLN A 503 22.24 5.75 3.59
C GLN A 503 21.08 6.17 4.50
N LEU A 504 19.88 6.30 3.93
CA LEU A 504 18.65 6.47 4.70
C LEU A 504 18.30 5.14 5.35
N LEU A 505 18.14 5.11 6.68
CA LEU A 505 17.84 3.90 7.43
C LEU A 505 16.33 3.75 7.69
N GLU A 506 15.71 4.81 8.19
CA GLU A 506 14.31 4.84 8.57
C GLU A 506 13.82 6.29 8.53
N TRP A 507 12.53 6.48 8.28
CA TRP A 507 11.85 7.75 8.50
C TRP A 507 10.45 7.49 9.06
N ASN A 508 9.94 8.39 9.88
CA ASN A 508 8.56 8.32 10.37
C ASN A 508 7.93 9.71 10.44
N VAL A 509 6.60 9.73 10.31
CA VAL A 509 5.78 10.93 10.38
C VAL A 509 5.09 10.97 11.73
N GLN A 510 5.22 12.08 12.45
CA GLN A 510 4.61 12.26 13.76
C GLN A 510 3.49 13.30 13.67
N GLN A 511 2.38 13.04 14.37
CA GLN A 511 1.23 13.94 14.40
C GLN A 511 1.51 15.19 15.28
N PRO A 512 0.87 16.34 14.99
CA PRO A 512 0.99 17.55 15.79
C PRO A 512 0.55 17.28 17.21
N VAL A 513 1.40 17.62 18.17
CA VAL A 513 1.05 17.52 19.58
C VAL A 513 -0.03 18.56 19.88
N SER A 514 -1.29 18.14 19.88
CA SER A 514 -2.40 18.96 20.34
C SER A 514 -2.13 19.40 21.78
N ARG A 515 -2.18 20.71 22.06
CA ARG A 515 -2.08 21.27 23.44
C ARG A 515 -3.08 20.64 24.43
N ARG A 516 -4.13 19.94 23.95
CA ARG A 516 -5.04 19.16 24.79
C ARG A 516 -4.38 17.91 25.41
N SER A 517 -3.42 17.26 24.73
CA SER A 517 -2.79 16.03 25.22
C SER A 517 -1.89 16.26 26.43
N TRP A 518 -1.11 17.36 26.46
CA TRP A 518 -0.25 17.70 27.59
C TRP A 518 -1.04 17.87 28.89
N LEU A 519 -2.18 18.57 28.83
CA LEU A 519 -3.09 18.70 29.97
C LEU A 519 -3.69 17.35 30.38
N GLN A 520 -4.11 16.50 29.44
CA GLN A 520 -4.64 15.17 29.78
C GLN A 520 -3.60 14.23 30.40
N GLU A 521 -2.37 14.22 29.89
CA GLU A 521 -1.28 13.40 30.43
C GLU A 521 -0.83 13.85 31.82
N HIS A 522 -0.79 15.18 32.06
CA HIS A 522 -0.27 15.72 33.31
C HIS A 522 -1.34 15.95 34.37
N VAL A 523 -2.64 15.95 34.04
CA VAL A 523 -3.73 16.09 35.02
C VAL A 523 -3.73 14.96 36.04
N VAL A 524 -3.48 13.72 35.61
CA VAL A 524 -3.39 12.58 36.55
C VAL A 524 -2.19 12.75 37.48
N SER A 525 -1.03 13.11 36.95
CA SER A 525 0.18 13.35 37.76
C SER A 525 0.04 14.54 38.72
N ILE A 526 -0.63 15.61 38.29
CA ILE A 526 -0.95 16.75 39.14
C ILE A 526 -1.97 16.36 40.22
N LEU A 527 -3.01 15.59 39.89
CA LEU A 527 -3.99 15.08 40.85
C LEU A 527 -3.33 14.16 41.89
N VAL A 528 -2.43 13.27 41.46
CA VAL A 528 -1.66 12.40 42.35
C VAL A 528 -0.72 13.23 43.24
N GLY A 529 -0.05 14.25 42.69
CA GLY A 529 0.78 15.18 43.45
C GLY A 529 -0.03 15.95 44.50
N VAL A 530 -1.21 16.47 44.13
CA VAL A 530 -2.11 17.16 45.05
C VAL A 530 -2.63 16.20 46.13
N LEU A 531 -3.03 14.98 45.78
CA LEU A 531 -3.45 13.95 46.74
C LEU A 531 -2.34 13.59 47.73
N LEU A 532 -1.09 13.48 47.28
CA LEU A 532 0.08 13.24 48.14
C LEU A 532 0.32 14.40 49.09
N VAL A 533 0.23 15.65 48.62
CA VAL A 533 0.39 16.83 49.48
C VAL A 533 -0.74 16.94 50.50
N VAL A 534 -1.99 16.64 50.11
CA VAL A 534 -3.14 16.59 51.03
C VAL A 534 -2.96 15.47 52.06
N PHE A 535 -2.49 14.29 51.65
CA PHE A 535 -2.25 13.17 52.56
C PHE A 535 -1.13 13.46 53.56
N LEU A 536 -0.01 14.05 53.10
CA LEU A 536 1.11 14.43 53.95
C LEU A 536 0.72 15.55 54.92
N SER A 537 -0.05 16.55 54.47
CA SER A 537 -0.54 17.63 55.34
C SER A 537 -1.55 17.13 56.38
N LEU A 538 -2.49 16.26 56.01
CA LEU A 538 -3.40 15.61 56.96
C LEU A 538 -2.64 14.73 57.96
N SER A 539 -1.63 13.98 57.52
CA SER A 539 -0.78 13.16 58.39
C SER A 539 0.03 14.00 59.36
N ALA A 540 0.60 15.12 58.91
CA ALA A 540 1.29 16.08 59.76
C ALA A 540 0.33 16.75 60.76
N PHE A 541 -0.89 17.09 60.34
CA PHE A 541 -1.92 17.64 61.20
C PHE A 541 -2.39 16.63 62.26
N LEU A 542 -2.55 15.37 61.88
CA LEU A 542 -2.88 14.27 62.79
C LEU A 542 -1.73 14.02 63.79
N GLY A 543 -0.49 14.06 63.32
CA GLY A 543 0.71 14.00 64.18
C GLY A 543 0.77 15.16 65.17
N LEU A 544 0.54 16.39 64.73
CA LEU A 544 0.43 17.58 65.58
C LEU A 544 -0.72 17.50 66.58
N TYR A 545 -1.86 16.97 66.15
CA TYR A 545 -3.04 16.77 67.00
C TYR A 545 -2.76 15.72 68.09
N LEU A 546 -2.17 14.58 67.74
CA LEU A 546 -1.77 13.54 68.68
C LEU A 546 -0.65 14.03 69.61
N TRP A 547 0.31 14.80 69.11
CA TRP A 547 1.37 15.41 69.91
C TRP A 547 0.82 16.44 70.90
N ARG A 548 -0.12 17.31 70.47
CA ARG A 548 -0.85 18.22 71.38
C ARG A 548 -1.71 17.49 72.40
N LYS A 549 -2.33 16.36 72.03
CA LYS A 549 -3.11 15.52 72.96
C LYS A 549 -2.20 14.84 73.99
N LYS A 550 -1.00 14.39 73.58
CA LYS A 550 0.02 13.81 74.46
C LYS A 550 0.58 14.85 75.45
N PHE A 551 0.82 16.08 74.99
CA PHE A 551 1.28 17.18 75.85
C PHE A 551 0.20 17.80 76.74
N ARG A 552 -1.09 17.72 76.35
CA ARG A 552 -2.21 18.06 77.25
C ARG A 552 -2.44 17.02 78.36
N GLY A 553 -1.82 15.83 78.27
CA GLY A 553 -1.89 14.79 79.30
C GLY A 553 -0.82 14.88 80.40
N GLN A 554 0.17 15.77 80.27
CA GLN A 554 1.29 15.89 81.23
C GLN A 554 1.30 17.20 82.05
N ALA A 555 0.27 18.03 81.94
CA ALA A 555 0.06 19.18 82.82
C ALA A 555 -1.21 18.97 83.66
N ALA A 556 -1.19 17.96 84.53
CA ALA A 556 -2.16 17.81 85.61
C ALA A 556 -1.38 17.52 86.90
N TYR A 557 -1.21 18.59 87.68
CA TYR A 557 -0.71 18.61 89.05
C TYR A 557 -1.42 17.52 89.89
N ARG A 558 -0.67 16.65 90.56
CA ARG A 558 -1.19 15.83 91.67
C ARG A 558 -0.28 15.95 92.89
N PRO A 559 -0.86 15.97 94.11
CA PRO A 559 -0.26 16.56 95.30
C PRO A 559 0.69 15.61 96.02
N VAL A 560 1.49 16.19 96.92
CA VAL A 560 2.44 15.52 97.82
C VAL A 560 1.73 14.51 98.72
N GLY A 561 2.23 13.27 98.74
CA GLY A 561 1.94 12.26 99.76
C GLY A 561 1.23 11.01 99.26
N SER A 562 1.98 10.05 98.71
CA SER A 562 1.57 8.63 98.75
C SER A 562 2.78 7.71 98.59
N VAL A 563 2.89 6.83 99.58
CA VAL A 563 3.93 5.84 99.88
C VAL A 563 4.13 4.84 98.74
N GLY A 564 5.39 4.55 98.41
CA GLY A 564 5.75 3.39 97.59
C GLY A 564 6.19 2.21 98.46
N PRO A 565 5.95 0.97 97.99
CA PRO A 565 6.84 -0.15 98.27
C PRO A 565 7.31 -0.75 96.92
N GLU A 566 8.61 -0.77 96.65
CA GLU A 566 9.59 -1.77 97.12
C GLU A 566 9.64 -2.94 96.12
N GLN A 567 10.76 -2.97 95.41
CA GLN A 567 11.06 -3.80 94.26
C GLN A 567 11.95 -4.94 94.76
N GLU A 568 11.41 -6.15 94.83
CA GLU A 568 12.23 -7.33 95.11
C GLU A 568 13.08 -7.71 93.90
N LEU A 569 14.33 -7.99 94.22
CA LEU A 569 15.41 -8.47 93.38
C LEU A 569 15.35 -9.98 93.20
N GLN A 570 15.87 -10.39 92.02
CA GLN A 570 16.77 -11.52 91.76
C GLN A 570 16.18 -12.93 91.49
N PRO A 571 16.97 -13.89 90.94
CA PRO A 571 18.37 -13.82 90.47
C PRO A 571 18.70 -14.52 89.12
N LEU A 572 19.83 -14.05 88.55
CA LEU A 572 20.84 -14.64 87.64
C LEU A 572 20.40 -15.33 86.34
#